data_AF-A0A928GYG3-F1
#
_entry.id   AF-A0A928GYG3-F1
#
_cell.length_a   1.000
_cell.length_b   1.000
_cell.length_c   1.000
_cell.angle_alpha   90.00
_cell.angle_beta   90.00
_cell.angle_gamma   90.00
#
_symmetry.space_group_name_H-M   'P 1'
#
loop_
_entity.id
_entity.type
_entity.pdbx_description
1 polymer ?
#
loop_
_entity_poly.entity_id
_entity_poly.type
_entity_poly.pdbx_seq_one_letter_code
_entity_poly.pdbx_strand_id
1 'polypeptide(L)'
;MKIACPECGQHYEVDSNMLDRHYRCKECKAFFLGLNAKPVKSIQFKSKDDGADNADGKAAESAGNAVTENAEKEVKSSDGGSEKNTADKATAKLQLDEELAEDKKADDYLPLKPIKPVNIAVIAALTLAVLTLIMGIVCNVRVSALNAKLPEAGKSVEALADQVERLDQGTLTIVGELGRIKEQLDMMARNVEAAKTADNKLKKDLQDTVERIEQLEQKSILLIRQTSQMAEMLEKIEKSSIEVNSGNSDSDSSEDKSRRRVRVRR
;
A
#
# COMPACT_ATOMS: atom_id res chain seq x y z
N MET A 1 -1.37 -25.45 5.86
CA MET A 1 -0.69 -25.63 4.55
C MET A 1 0.80 -25.81 4.76
N LYS A 2 1.52 -26.51 3.88
CA LYS A 2 2.96 -26.71 4.00
C LYS A 2 3.71 -25.79 3.03
N ILE A 3 4.71 -25.07 3.52
CA ILE A 3 5.60 -24.23 2.72
C ILE A 3 7.03 -24.75 2.86
N ALA A 4 7.76 -24.88 1.75
CA ALA A 4 9.17 -25.24 1.76
C ALA A 4 10.05 -24.00 1.69
N CYS A 5 11.12 -23.96 2.48
CA CYS A 5 12.16 -22.94 2.34
C CYS A 5 12.89 -23.12 0.99
N PRO A 6 13.02 -22.06 0.17
CA PRO A 6 13.66 -22.18 -1.15
C PRO A 6 15.16 -22.44 -1.11
N GLU A 7 15.83 -22.19 0.03
CA GLU A 7 17.27 -22.42 0.13
C GLU A 7 17.64 -23.80 0.68
N CYS A 8 16.96 -24.27 1.73
CA CYS A 8 17.30 -25.53 2.40
C CYS A 8 16.27 -26.65 2.21
N GLY A 9 15.13 -26.37 1.57
CA GLY A 9 14.07 -27.37 1.32
C GLY A 9 13.29 -27.81 2.55
N GLN A 10 13.49 -27.18 3.72
CA GLN A 10 12.78 -27.53 4.94
C GLN A 10 11.31 -27.10 4.88
N HIS A 11 10.43 -27.97 5.35
CA HIS A 11 8.98 -27.78 5.27
C HIS A 11 8.44 -27.25 6.60
N TYR A 12 7.60 -26.22 6.53
CA TYR A 12 6.94 -25.62 7.68
C TYR A 12 5.43 -25.64 7.48
N GLU A 13 4.70 -25.95 8.56
CA GLU A 13 3.25 -25.89 8.58
C GLU A 13 2.80 -24.49 9.00
N VAL A 14 2.00 -23.84 8.16
CA VAL A 14 1.48 -22.50 8.40
C VAL A 14 -0.01 -22.44 8.13
N ASP A 15 -0.68 -21.53 8.83
CA ASP A 15 -2.09 -21.24 8.64
C ASP A 15 -2.34 -20.55 7.30
N SER A 16 -3.47 -20.86 6.68
CA SER A 16 -3.88 -20.31 5.37
C SER A 16 -3.97 -18.77 5.38
N ASN A 17 -4.20 -18.16 6.54
CA ASN A 17 -4.31 -16.71 6.68
C ASN A 17 -2.95 -15.98 6.74
N MET A 18 -1.83 -16.70 6.73
CA MET A 18 -0.49 -16.10 6.86
C MET A 18 0.36 -16.19 5.58
N LEU A 19 -0.16 -16.75 4.49
CA LEU A 19 0.61 -17.00 3.26
C LEU A 19 1.23 -15.73 2.64
N ASP A 20 0.62 -14.56 2.83
CA ASP A 20 1.11 -13.26 2.34
C ASP A 20 2.24 -12.65 3.19
N ARG A 21 2.67 -13.31 4.27
CA ARG A 21 3.70 -12.77 5.18
C ARG A 21 5.11 -13.21 4.78
N HIS A 22 6.09 -12.44 5.26
CA HIS A 22 7.51 -12.79 5.17
C HIS A 22 7.85 -13.79 6.27
N TYR A 23 8.51 -14.88 5.88
CA TYR A 23 8.96 -15.94 6.78
C TYR A 23 10.47 -15.97 6.84
N ARG A 24 11.01 -16.34 8.02
CA ARG A 24 12.43 -16.60 8.22
C ARG A 24 12.62 -18.08 8.50
N CYS A 25 13.46 -18.74 7.70
CA CYS A 25 13.80 -20.15 7.92
C CYS A 25 14.52 -20.34 9.26
N LYS A 26 14.14 -21.34 10.05
CA LYS A 26 14.82 -21.66 11.33
C LYS A 26 16.21 -22.24 11.12
N GLU A 27 16.42 -22.98 10.04
CA GLU A 27 17.70 -23.65 9.74
C GLU A 27 18.69 -22.70 9.06
N CYS A 28 18.36 -22.16 7.88
CA CYS A 28 19.29 -21.33 7.10
C CYS A 28 19.17 -19.82 7.33
N LYS A 29 18.23 -19.37 8.17
CA LYS A 29 17.97 -17.95 8.48
C LYS A 29 17.56 -17.07 7.28
N ALA A 30 17.34 -17.65 6.10
CA ALA A 30 16.90 -16.95 4.90
C ALA A 30 15.46 -16.44 5.01
N PHE A 31 15.18 -15.32 4.35
CA PHE A 31 13.86 -14.69 4.28
C PHE A 31 13.17 -15.01 2.95
N PHE A 32 11.91 -15.45 3.01
CA PHE A 32 11.10 -15.79 1.83
C PHE A 32 9.62 -15.47 2.04
N LEU A 33 8.87 -15.34 0.95
CA LEU A 33 7.42 -15.09 0.96
C LEU A 33 6.64 -16.41 0.91
N GLY A 34 5.54 -16.51 1.65
CA GLY A 34 4.80 -17.76 1.77
C GLY A 34 4.02 -18.17 0.51
N LEU A 35 3.46 -17.19 -0.21
CA LEU A 35 2.61 -17.43 -1.39
C LEU A 35 3.36 -17.81 -2.66
N ASN A 36 4.67 -17.57 -2.67
CA ASN A 36 5.56 -17.96 -3.73
C ASN A 36 6.92 -18.08 -3.08
N ALA A 37 7.44 -19.30 -2.89
CA ALA A 37 8.78 -19.58 -2.37
C ALA A 37 9.88 -19.09 -3.35
N LYS A 38 9.77 -17.84 -3.81
CA LYS A 38 10.80 -17.12 -4.52
C LYS A 38 11.72 -16.54 -3.45
N PRO A 39 13.02 -16.79 -3.53
CA PRO A 39 13.98 -16.17 -2.62
C PRO A 39 13.84 -14.66 -2.74
N VAL A 40 13.56 -13.98 -1.63
CA VAL A 40 13.61 -12.52 -1.59
C VAL A 40 15.10 -12.19 -1.62
N LYS A 41 15.60 -11.69 -2.74
CA LYS A 41 16.98 -11.17 -2.82
C LYS A 41 17.16 -10.23 -1.65
N SER A 42 18.09 -10.59 -0.77
CA SER A 42 18.37 -9.87 0.47
C SER A 42 18.40 -8.37 0.18
N ILE A 43 17.39 -7.65 0.65
CA ILE A 43 17.49 -6.21 0.79
C ILE A 43 18.56 -6.04 1.85
N GLN A 44 19.76 -5.62 1.44
CA GLN A 44 20.86 -5.35 2.36
C GLN A 44 20.44 -4.20 3.26
N PHE A 45 19.82 -4.53 4.40
CA PHE A 45 19.78 -3.62 5.53
C PHE A 45 21.22 -3.51 6.01
N LYS A 46 21.87 -2.40 5.66
CA LYS A 46 23.11 -1.97 6.31
C LYS A 46 22.77 -1.65 7.76
N SER A 47 22.76 -2.68 8.60
CA SER A 47 22.87 -2.53 10.04
C SER A 47 24.27 -2.00 10.31
N LYS A 48 24.32 -0.69 10.55
CA LYS A 48 25.41 -0.01 11.21
C LYS A 48 25.25 -0.37 12.68
N ASP A 49 26.08 -1.26 13.20
CA ASP A 49 26.31 -1.38 14.63
C ASP A 49 27.75 -1.83 14.89
N ASP A 50 28.29 -1.17 15.89
CA ASP A 50 29.68 -1.07 16.27
C ASP A 50 30.25 -2.37 16.83
N GLY A 51 31.58 -2.46 16.78
CA GLY A 51 32.33 -3.54 17.42
C GLY A 51 32.08 -3.57 18.94
N ALA A 52 31.90 -4.79 19.46
CA ALA A 52 32.24 -5.14 20.83
C ALA A 52 32.54 -6.64 20.90
N ASP A 53 33.74 -6.92 21.35
CA ASP A 53 34.27 -8.24 21.69
C ASP A 53 33.41 -8.95 22.74
N ASN A 54 33.30 -10.29 22.68
CA ASN A 54 33.78 -11.16 23.75
C ASN A 54 33.56 -12.66 23.47
N ALA A 55 34.35 -13.42 24.22
CA ALA A 55 34.79 -14.78 24.05
C ALA A 55 33.87 -15.87 24.64
N ASP A 56 34.14 -17.09 24.15
CA ASP A 56 34.16 -18.41 24.81
C ASP A 56 32.99 -18.90 25.70
N GLY A 57 32.54 -20.13 25.40
CA GLY A 57 31.81 -20.98 26.34
C GLY A 57 31.17 -22.21 25.68
N LYS A 58 31.64 -23.39 26.06
CA LYS A 58 31.51 -24.70 25.39
C LYS A 58 30.64 -25.68 26.21
N ALA A 59 30.04 -26.66 25.52
CA ALA A 59 29.52 -27.96 26.01
C ALA A 59 28.24 -27.93 26.89
N ALA A 60 27.31 -28.89 26.89
CA ALA A 60 27.10 -30.17 26.20
C ALA A 60 25.67 -30.67 26.50
N GLU A 61 25.19 -31.65 25.70
CA GLU A 61 24.25 -32.75 26.05
C GLU A 61 22.82 -32.41 26.54
N SER A 62 21.77 -33.21 26.39
CA SER A 62 21.46 -34.47 25.71
C SER A 62 19.96 -34.77 25.95
N ALA A 63 19.30 -35.39 24.98
CA ALA A 63 18.19 -36.36 25.09
C ALA A 63 16.83 -36.04 25.76
N GLY A 64 15.77 -36.59 25.14
CA GLY A 64 14.51 -36.98 25.79
C GLY A 64 13.23 -36.47 25.08
N ASN A 65 12.72 -37.11 24.02
CA ASN A 65 11.75 -38.23 23.94
C ASN A 65 10.27 -37.98 24.31
N ALA A 66 9.39 -38.48 23.43
CA ALA A 66 8.06 -39.07 23.61
C ALA A 66 6.79 -38.15 23.66
N VAL A 67 5.89 -38.22 22.66
CA VAL A 67 4.60 -38.99 22.57
C VAL A 67 3.45 -38.28 23.32
N THR A 68 2.36 -37.81 22.69
CA THR A 68 1.11 -38.52 22.26
C THR A 68 0.37 -37.65 21.22
N GLU A 69 -0.27 -38.13 20.15
CA GLU A 69 -1.42 -39.04 19.97
C GLU A 69 -2.80 -38.45 20.39
N ASN A 70 -3.63 -38.16 19.37
CA ASN A 70 -5.13 -38.18 19.30
C ASN A 70 -5.53 -37.46 17.98
N ALA A 71 -5.94 -38.11 16.89
CA ALA A 71 -7.09 -38.98 16.63
C ALA A 71 -8.45 -38.25 16.63
N GLU A 72 -9.00 -38.07 15.41
CA GLU A 72 -10.41 -38.16 14.97
C GLU A 72 -11.45 -37.23 15.64
N LYS A 73 -12.46 -36.66 14.96
CA LYS A 73 -13.44 -37.30 14.08
C LYS A 73 -14.46 -36.25 13.51
N GLU A 74 -15.01 -36.57 12.32
CA GLU A 74 -16.35 -36.24 11.77
C GLU A 74 -16.77 -34.74 11.57
N VAL A 75 -16.95 -34.20 10.36
CA VAL A 75 -17.88 -34.51 9.23
C VAL A 75 -19.37 -34.43 9.59
N LYS A 76 -20.07 -33.43 9.02
CA LYS A 76 -21.40 -33.49 8.34
C LYS A 76 -21.87 -32.05 8.01
N SER A 77 -22.01 -31.70 6.72
CA SER A 77 -23.26 -31.64 5.93
C SER A 77 -24.28 -30.65 6.51
N SER A 78 -24.90 -29.72 5.78
CA SER A 78 -25.77 -29.90 4.61
C SER A 78 -26.28 -28.51 4.19
N ASP A 79 -26.25 -28.18 2.90
CA ASP A 79 -27.44 -28.13 2.02
C ASP A 79 -28.66 -27.35 2.54
N GLY A 80 -29.03 -26.31 1.76
CA GLY A 80 -30.27 -26.42 0.99
C GLY A 80 -31.45 -25.51 1.38
N GLY A 81 -31.79 -24.63 0.45
CA GLY A 81 -33.17 -24.16 0.20
C GLY A 81 -33.68 -23.06 1.14
N SER A 82 -34.72 -22.32 0.81
CA SER A 82 -35.54 -22.19 -0.40
C SER A 82 -36.40 -20.94 -0.17
N GLU A 83 -36.72 -20.27 -1.26
CA GLU A 83 -38.03 -19.65 -1.51
C GLU A 83 -38.63 -18.54 -0.61
N LYS A 84 -39.01 -17.49 -1.35
CA LYS A 84 -40.31 -16.77 -1.31
C LYS A 84 -40.68 -15.96 -0.08
N ASN A 85 -40.91 -14.67 -0.31
CA ASN A 85 -42.24 -14.01 -0.28
C ASN A 85 -41.98 -12.51 -0.55
N THR A 86 -42.26 -11.98 -1.76
CA THR A 86 -43.50 -11.29 -2.16
C THR A 86 -44.19 -10.46 -1.07
N ALA A 87 -44.31 -9.17 -1.40
CA ALA A 87 -45.38 -8.23 -1.07
C ALA A 87 -45.58 -7.86 0.41
N ASP A 88 -45.20 -6.62 0.75
CA ASP A 88 -46.14 -5.58 1.22
C ASP A 88 -45.37 -4.47 1.94
N LYS A 89 -45.21 -3.30 1.29
CA LYS A 89 -45.47 -2.02 1.94
C LYS A 89 -45.41 -0.85 0.97
N ALA A 90 -46.59 -0.40 0.58
CA ALA A 90 -46.79 0.95 0.09
C ALA A 90 -46.64 1.95 1.26
N THR A 91 -46.13 3.13 0.91
CA THR A 91 -46.44 4.44 1.50
C THR A 91 -46.18 4.66 3.00
N ALA A 92 -45.03 5.27 3.29
CA ALA A 92 -44.91 6.28 4.34
C ALA A 92 -43.90 7.36 3.90
N LYS A 93 -44.43 8.44 3.31
CA LYS A 93 -43.78 9.75 3.28
C LYS A 93 -44.09 10.38 4.64
N LEU A 94 -43.08 10.60 5.49
CA LEU A 94 -43.02 11.66 6.51
C LEU A 94 -41.66 11.58 7.21
N GLN A 95 -40.90 12.68 7.09
CA GLN A 95 -40.04 13.28 8.10
C GLN A 95 -39.22 12.34 9.01
N LEU A 96 -37.91 12.27 8.74
CA LEU A 96 -36.87 12.01 9.73
C LEU A 96 -35.64 12.82 9.28
N ASP A 97 -35.72 14.14 9.48
CA ASP A 97 -34.55 14.86 9.96
C ASP A 97 -34.31 14.39 11.41
N GLU A 98 -33.04 14.30 11.80
CA GLU A 98 -32.54 14.00 13.15
C GLU A 98 -32.12 12.52 13.38
N GLU A 99 -30.91 12.35 13.92
CA GLU A 99 -30.16 11.11 14.22
C GLU A 99 -29.45 10.35 13.08
N LEU A 100 -28.32 10.91 12.63
CA LEU A 100 -27.09 10.11 12.50
C LEU A 100 -25.87 10.96 12.91
N ALA A 101 -25.91 11.42 14.16
CA ALA A 101 -24.69 11.62 14.92
C ALA A 101 -24.20 10.25 15.37
N GLU A 102 -22.88 10.07 15.44
CA GLU A 102 -22.18 8.86 15.91
C GLU A 102 -22.07 7.72 14.89
N ASP A 103 -21.05 7.81 14.02
CA ASP A 103 -19.93 6.86 14.15
C ASP A 103 -18.67 7.39 13.43
N LYS A 104 -17.93 8.27 14.13
CA LYS A 104 -16.56 8.64 13.80
C LYS A 104 -15.62 7.75 14.63
N LYS A 105 -15.44 6.50 14.23
CA LYS A 105 -14.35 5.66 14.75
C LYS A 105 -13.78 4.79 13.65
N ALA A 106 -12.69 5.27 13.05
CA ALA A 106 -11.48 4.51 12.70
C ALA A 106 -10.70 5.25 11.62
N ASP A 107 -9.88 6.22 12.03
CA ASP A 107 -8.70 6.63 11.29
C ASP A 107 -7.60 6.97 12.30
N ASP A 108 -7.11 5.93 12.98
CA ASP A 108 -5.80 5.95 13.66
C ASP A 108 -4.67 5.85 12.62
N TYR A 109 -4.69 6.76 11.64
CA TYR A 109 -3.47 7.17 10.96
C TYR A 109 -3.05 8.48 11.60
N LEU A 110 -2.08 8.40 12.51
CA LEU A 110 -1.36 9.55 13.04
C LEU A 110 -1.00 10.48 11.88
N PRO A 111 -1.61 11.68 11.79
CA PRO A 111 -1.19 12.65 10.81
C PRO A 111 0.22 13.07 11.20
N LEU A 112 1.22 12.55 10.48
CA LEU A 112 2.54 13.14 10.47
C LEU A 112 2.35 14.58 9.99
N LYS A 113 2.22 15.50 10.96
CA LYS A 113 2.11 16.93 10.71
C LYS A 113 3.19 17.29 9.70
N PRO A 114 2.85 17.99 8.61
CA PRO A 114 3.84 18.44 7.64
C PRO A 114 4.88 19.25 8.41
N ILE A 115 6.08 18.70 8.56
CA ILE A 115 7.20 19.39 9.16
C ILE A 115 7.45 20.58 8.24
N LYS A 116 7.14 21.78 8.74
CA LYS A 116 7.23 23.01 7.97
C LYS A 116 8.66 23.11 7.40
N PRO A 117 8.84 23.46 6.12
CA PRO A 117 10.16 23.52 5.47
C PRO A 117 11.14 24.47 6.17
N VAL A 118 10.62 25.36 7.02
CA VAL A 118 11.38 26.26 7.90
C VAL A 118 12.36 25.50 8.81
N ASN A 119 11.99 24.31 9.33
CA ASN A 119 12.86 23.61 10.28
C ASN A 119 14.11 23.01 9.62
N ILE A 120 14.03 22.61 8.35
CA ILE A 120 15.17 22.00 7.64
C ILE A 120 16.21 23.07 7.31
N ALA A 121 15.77 24.26 6.86
CA ALA A 121 16.68 25.38 6.57
C ALA A 121 17.40 25.87 7.84
N VAL A 122 16.71 25.89 8.98
CA VAL A 122 17.30 26.28 10.27
C VAL A 122 18.35 25.26 10.74
N ILE A 123 18.08 23.96 10.60
CA ILE A 123 19.04 22.90 10.95
C ILE A 123 20.29 22.97 10.03
N ALA A 124 20.10 23.20 8.73
CA ALA A 124 21.21 23.37 7.80
C ALA A 124 22.06 24.61 8.10
N ALA A 125 21.44 25.74 8.47
CA ALA A 125 22.16 26.95 8.84
C ALA A 125 22.93 26.78 10.17
N LEU A 126 22.33 26.12 11.17
CA LEU A 126 22.99 25.83 12.45
C LEU A 126 24.20 24.91 12.29
N THR A 127 24.08 23.87 11.45
CA THR A 127 25.20 22.94 11.21
C THR A 127 26.38 23.64 10.50
N LEU A 128 26.11 24.50 9.51
CA LEU A 128 27.14 25.32 8.87
C LEU A 128 27.81 26.30 9.84
N ALA A 129 27.05 26.94 10.73
CA ALA A 129 27.58 27.87 11.72
C ALA A 129 28.47 27.17 12.77
N VAL A 130 28.13 25.95 13.17
CA VAL A 130 28.96 25.16 14.09
C VAL A 130 30.27 24.73 13.43
N LEU A 131 30.23 24.32 12.16
CA LEU A 131 31.43 23.93 11.41
C LEU A 131 32.42 25.08 11.23
N THR A 132 31.94 26.29 10.90
CA THR A 132 32.80 27.47 10.76
C THR A 132 33.41 27.89 12.09
N LEU A 133 32.67 27.77 13.18
CA LEU A 133 33.17 28.08 14.53
C LEU A 133 34.25 27.09 14.99
N ILE A 134 34.06 25.78 14.72
CA ILE A 134 35.08 24.76 15.02
C ILE A 134 36.36 25.02 14.23
N MET A 135 36.26 25.32 12.92
CA MET A 135 37.42 25.65 12.10
C MET A 135 38.14 26.91 12.61
N GLY A 136 37.40 27.94 13.00
CA GLY A 136 37.97 29.15 13.59
C GLY A 136 38.77 28.88 14.86
N ILE A 137 38.22 28.06 15.77
CA ILE A 137 38.92 27.68 17.02
C ILE A 137 40.18 26.88 16.73
N VAL A 138 40.12 25.89 15.83
CA VAL A 138 41.29 25.08 15.46
C VAL A 138 42.41 25.94 14.85
N CYS A 139 42.05 26.90 13.99
CA CYS A 139 43.01 27.86 13.44
C CYS A 139 43.64 28.76 14.52
N ASN A 140 42.84 29.28 15.45
CA ASN A 140 43.33 30.20 16.48
C ASN A 140 44.27 29.53 17.50
N VAL A 141 43.96 28.28 17.88
CA VAL A 141 44.81 27.49 18.80
C VAL A 141 46.15 27.16 18.16
N ARG A 142 46.17 26.82 16.85
CA ARG A 142 47.41 26.54 16.12
C ARG A 142 48.30 27.77 15.98
N VAL A 143 47.73 28.93 15.64
CA VAL A 143 48.50 30.18 15.49
C VAL A 143 49.09 30.63 16.84
N SER A 144 48.33 30.48 17.93
CA SER A 144 48.79 30.87 19.27
C SER A 144 49.90 29.96 19.81
N ALA A 145 49.84 28.65 19.53
CA ALA A 145 50.88 27.69 19.93
C ALA A 145 52.19 27.88 19.16
N LEU A 146 52.11 28.32 17.90
CA LEU A 146 53.25 28.59 17.03
C LEU A 146 54.04 29.85 17.43
N ASN A 147 53.35 30.87 17.95
CA ASN A 147 53.98 32.17 18.24
C ASN A 147 54.84 32.18 19.52
N ALA A 148 54.73 31.17 20.39
CA ALA A 148 55.39 31.15 21.71
C ALA A 148 56.75 30.43 21.77
N LYS A 149 57.24 29.80 20.69
CA LYS A 149 58.41 28.89 20.74
C LYS A 149 59.57 29.22 19.77
N LEU A 150 59.65 30.45 19.28
CA LEU A 150 60.44 30.80 18.09
C LEU A 150 61.99 30.84 18.16
N PRO A 151 62.73 30.72 19.27
CA PRO A 151 64.21 30.73 19.17
C PRO A 151 64.92 29.37 18.98
N GLU A 152 64.35 28.23 19.38
CA GLU A 152 65.04 26.91 19.30
C GLU A 152 64.44 25.93 18.27
N ALA A 153 63.50 26.41 17.44
CA ALA A 153 62.52 25.57 16.73
C ALA A 153 62.94 25.06 15.33
N GLY A 154 64.19 25.22 14.89
CA GLY A 154 64.59 24.91 13.50
C GLY A 154 64.30 23.48 13.04
N LYS A 155 64.51 22.46 13.89
CA LYS A 155 64.21 21.05 13.58
C LYS A 155 62.75 20.65 13.83
N SER A 156 62.04 21.36 14.71
CA SER A 156 60.62 21.11 14.96
C SER A 156 59.71 21.71 13.90
N VAL A 157 60.17 22.74 13.17
CA VAL A 157 59.42 23.36 12.08
C VAL A 157 59.29 22.42 10.87
N GLU A 158 60.32 21.63 10.58
CA GLU A 158 60.30 20.65 9.47
C GLU A 158 59.32 19.50 9.73
N ALA A 159 59.32 18.95 10.96
CA ALA A 159 58.32 17.95 11.38
C ALA A 159 56.88 18.50 11.42
N LEU A 160 56.72 19.80 11.68
CA LEU A 160 55.42 20.44 11.67
C LEU A 160 54.93 20.71 10.24
N ALA A 161 55.82 21.05 9.31
CA ALA A 161 55.50 21.20 7.89
C ALA A 161 54.95 19.89 7.30
N ASP A 162 55.60 18.75 7.61
CA ASP A 162 55.12 17.42 7.21
C ASP A 162 53.72 17.10 7.78
N GLN A 163 53.44 17.51 9.02
CA GLN A 163 52.10 17.33 9.61
C GLN A 163 51.05 18.20 8.92
N VAL A 164 51.39 19.45 8.59
CA VAL A 164 50.49 20.36 7.88
C VAL A 164 50.18 19.82 6.48
N GLU A 165 51.17 19.30 5.75
CA GLU A 165 50.95 18.72 4.43
C GLU A 165 50.04 17.47 4.48
N ARG A 166 50.20 16.60 5.48
CA ARG A 166 49.30 15.45 5.69
C ARG A 166 47.87 15.89 6.04
N LEU A 167 47.72 16.98 6.80
CA LEU A 167 46.40 17.55 7.12
C LEU A 167 45.74 18.18 5.91
N ASP A 168 46.51 18.85 5.03
CA ASP A 168 46.00 19.40 3.78
C ASP A 168 45.51 18.29 2.84
N GLN A 169 46.26 17.18 2.72
CA GLN A 169 45.81 16.01 1.97
C GLN A 169 44.52 15.41 2.54
N GLY A 170 44.42 15.26 3.86
CA GLY A 170 43.19 14.81 4.53
C GLY A 170 42.02 15.76 4.35
N THR A 171 42.27 17.07 4.26
CA THR A 171 41.21 18.05 4.03
C THR A 171 40.66 17.95 2.60
N LEU A 172 41.54 17.72 1.61
CA LEU A 172 41.14 17.54 0.21
C LEU A 172 40.28 16.29 0.00
N THR A 173 40.58 15.19 0.69
CA THR A 173 39.75 13.97 0.59
C THR A 173 38.37 14.19 1.17
N ILE A 174 38.25 14.85 2.32
CA ILE A 174 36.96 15.20 2.95
C ILE A 174 36.16 16.13 2.03
N VAL A 175 36.78 17.16 1.45
CA VAL A 175 36.10 18.06 0.49
C VAL A 175 35.58 17.28 -0.73
N GLY A 176 36.37 16.32 -1.24
CA GLY A 176 35.94 15.43 -2.31
C GLY A 176 34.73 14.55 -1.95
N GLU A 177 34.72 13.97 -0.74
CA GLU A 177 33.58 13.19 -0.25
C GLU A 177 32.33 14.04 -0.04
N LEU A 178 32.48 15.24 0.51
CA LEU A 178 31.39 16.22 0.65
C LEU A 178 30.81 16.62 -0.71
N GLY A 179 31.65 16.75 -1.75
CA GLY A 179 31.22 16.97 -3.12
C GLY A 179 30.32 15.84 -3.65
N ARG A 180 30.73 14.58 -3.45
CA ARG A 180 29.91 13.41 -3.86
C ARG A 180 28.60 13.32 -3.10
N ILE A 181 28.61 13.60 -1.79
CA ILE A 181 27.40 13.63 -0.97
C ILE A 181 26.44 14.71 -1.46
N LYS A 182 26.95 15.89 -1.82
CA LYS A 182 26.15 16.96 -2.40
C LYS A 182 25.49 16.53 -3.71
N GLU A 183 26.24 15.92 -4.63
CA GLU A 183 25.68 15.41 -5.90
C GLU A 183 24.60 14.34 -5.69
N GLN A 184 24.78 13.44 -4.71
CA GLN A 184 23.76 12.47 -4.32
C GLN A 184 22.51 13.15 -3.77
N LEU A 185 22.66 14.20 -2.96
CA LEU A 185 21.55 14.98 -2.41
C LEU A 185 20.77 15.68 -3.54
N ASP A 186 21.47 16.29 -4.50
CA ASP A 186 20.87 16.96 -5.66
C ASP A 186 20.14 15.97 -6.59
N MET A 187 20.63 14.74 -6.70
CA MET A 187 19.93 13.66 -7.41
C MET A 187 18.66 13.22 -6.69
N MET A 188 18.73 13.02 -5.37
CA MET A 188 17.55 12.68 -4.56
C MET A 188 16.50 13.79 -4.59
N ALA A 189 16.89 15.06 -4.55
CA ALA A 189 15.99 16.19 -4.67
C ALA A 189 15.20 16.16 -5.99
N ARG A 190 15.86 15.92 -7.12
CA ARG A 190 15.22 15.76 -8.43
C ARG A 190 14.26 14.57 -8.49
N ASN A 191 14.64 13.45 -7.87
CA ASN A 191 13.76 12.27 -7.80
C ASN A 191 12.50 12.55 -6.97
N VAL A 192 12.62 13.31 -5.88
CA VAL A 192 11.47 13.74 -5.06
C VAL A 192 10.56 14.68 -5.83
N GLU A 193 11.11 15.62 -6.60
CA GLU A 193 10.30 16.49 -7.48
C GLU A 193 9.58 15.69 -8.57
N ALA A 194 10.26 14.75 -9.22
CA ALA A 194 9.65 13.86 -10.20
C ALA A 194 8.50 13.04 -9.57
N ALA A 195 8.70 12.48 -8.37
CA ALA A 195 7.66 11.77 -7.63
C ALA A 195 6.46 12.66 -7.31
N LYS A 196 6.67 13.93 -6.93
CA LYS A 196 5.58 14.90 -6.70
C LYS A 196 4.80 15.20 -7.98
N THR A 197 5.47 15.33 -9.12
CA THR A 197 4.76 15.53 -10.40
C THR A 197 3.93 14.32 -10.81
N ALA A 198 4.42 13.10 -10.54
CA ALA A 198 3.68 11.87 -10.77
C ALA A 198 2.44 11.75 -9.85
N ASP A 199 2.58 12.10 -8.57
CA ASP A 199 1.45 12.12 -7.62
C ASP A 199 0.37 13.11 -8.04
N ASN A 200 0.75 14.32 -8.47
CA ASN A 200 -0.20 15.31 -8.97
C ASN A 200 -0.92 14.83 -10.25
N LYS A 201 -0.21 14.13 -11.14
CA LYS A 201 -0.82 13.52 -12.32
C LYS A 201 -1.82 12.44 -11.93
N LEU A 202 -1.46 11.55 -11.02
CA LEU A 202 -2.34 10.47 -10.54
C LEU A 202 -3.59 11.03 -9.83
N LYS A 203 -3.45 12.11 -9.04
CA LYS A 203 -4.60 12.82 -8.46
C LYS A 203 -5.55 13.37 -9.50
N LYS A 204 -5.01 13.97 -10.57
CA LYS A 204 -5.83 14.47 -11.68
C LYS A 204 -6.54 13.33 -12.40
N ASP A 205 -5.83 12.25 -12.74
CA ASP A 205 -6.42 11.09 -13.41
C ASP A 205 -7.52 10.47 -12.53
N LEU A 206 -7.31 10.40 -11.20
CA LEU A 206 -8.33 9.93 -10.26
C LEU A 206 -9.56 10.85 -10.25
N GLN A 207 -9.37 12.17 -10.21
CA GLN A 207 -10.47 13.14 -10.27
C GLN A 207 -11.28 13.00 -11.58
N ASP A 208 -10.61 12.87 -12.72
CA ASP A 208 -11.25 12.66 -14.01
C ASP A 208 -12.06 11.34 -14.04
N THR A 209 -11.58 10.28 -13.37
CA THR A 209 -12.34 9.02 -13.26
C THR A 209 -13.57 9.14 -12.36
N VAL A 210 -13.48 9.88 -11.26
CA VAL A 210 -14.62 10.15 -10.37
C VAL A 210 -15.71 10.91 -11.13
N GLU A 211 -15.33 11.97 -11.86
CA GLU A 211 -16.28 12.74 -12.67
C GLU A 211 -16.97 11.88 -13.73
N ARG A 212 -16.23 10.95 -14.37
CA ARG A 212 -16.83 9.99 -15.32
C ARG A 212 -17.81 9.03 -14.66
N ILE A 213 -17.53 8.57 -13.44
CA ILE A 213 -18.45 7.70 -12.68
C ILE A 213 -19.73 8.46 -12.36
N GLU A 214 -19.63 9.70 -11.86
CA GLU A 214 -20.80 10.54 -11.57
C GLU A 214 -21.65 10.78 -12.84
N GLN A 215 -21.03 11.02 -13.99
CA GLN A 215 -21.74 11.14 -15.27
C GLN A 215 -22.46 9.85 -15.67
N LEU A 216 -21.86 8.67 -15.41
CA LEU A 216 -22.49 7.38 -15.69
C LEU A 216 -23.66 7.11 -14.74
N GLU A 217 -23.55 7.48 -13.48
CA GLU A 217 -24.65 7.39 -12.51
C GLU A 217 -25.83 8.28 -12.91
N GLN A 218 -25.57 9.52 -13.33
CA GLN A 218 -26.63 10.40 -13.85
C GLN A 218 -27.31 9.82 -15.09
N LYS A 219 -26.54 9.22 -16.00
CA LYS A 219 -27.08 8.53 -17.19
C LYS A 219 -27.90 7.30 -16.82
N SER A 220 -27.47 6.50 -15.85
CA SER A 220 -28.20 5.31 -15.42
C SER A 220 -29.55 5.67 -14.78
N ILE A 221 -29.59 6.73 -13.95
CA ILE A 221 -30.82 7.26 -13.37
C ILE A 221 -31.81 7.69 -14.47
N LEU A 222 -31.32 8.37 -15.52
CA LEU A 222 -32.15 8.80 -16.63
C LEU A 222 -32.72 7.61 -17.43
N LEU A 223 -31.89 6.60 -17.69
CA LEU A 223 -32.33 5.36 -18.35
C LEU A 223 -33.40 4.63 -17.52
N ILE A 224 -33.20 4.51 -16.20
CA ILE A 224 -34.19 3.93 -15.29
C ILE A 224 -35.52 4.66 -15.43
N ARG A 225 -35.51 6.00 -15.39
CA ARG A 225 -36.73 6.81 -15.55
C ARG A 225 -37.44 6.59 -16.89
N GLN A 226 -36.68 6.50 -17.99
CA GLN A 226 -37.24 6.19 -19.31
C GLN A 226 -37.87 4.78 -19.35
N THR A 227 -37.20 3.79 -18.76
CA THR A 227 -37.74 2.42 -18.69
C THR A 227 -39.02 2.35 -17.87
N SER A 228 -39.11 3.09 -16.75
CA SER A 228 -40.34 3.19 -15.96
C SER A 228 -41.49 3.81 -16.76
N GLN A 229 -41.21 4.87 -17.55
CA GLN A 229 -42.23 5.49 -18.41
C GLN A 229 -42.72 4.54 -19.52
N MET A 230 -41.81 3.77 -20.13
CA MET A 230 -42.19 2.78 -21.13
C MET A 230 -43.04 1.66 -20.52
N ALA A 231 -42.69 1.18 -19.33
CA ALA A 231 -43.48 0.18 -18.62
C ALA A 231 -44.92 0.67 -18.34
N GLU A 232 -45.04 1.93 -17.90
CA GLU A 232 -46.34 2.56 -17.62
C GLU A 232 -47.20 2.75 -18.90
N MET A 233 -46.55 3.03 -20.05
CA MET A 233 -47.23 3.08 -21.34
C MET A 233 -47.71 1.69 -21.80
N LEU A 234 -46.89 0.65 -21.60
CA LEU A 234 -47.26 -0.72 -21.93
C LEU A 234 -48.44 -1.22 -21.09
N GLU A 235 -48.46 -0.90 -19.80
CA GLU A 235 -49.59 -1.23 -18.91
C GLU A 235 -50.89 -0.56 -19.38
N LYS A 236 -50.83 0.70 -19.85
CA LYS A 236 -51.98 1.40 -20.43
C LYS A 236 -52.47 0.76 -21.73
N ILE A 237 -51.56 0.29 -22.58
CA ILE A 237 -51.90 -0.42 -23.83
C ILE A 237 -52.54 -1.77 -23.52
N GLU A 238 -52.04 -2.50 -22.53
CA GLU A 238 -52.61 -3.79 -22.12
C GLU A 238 -54.04 -3.62 -21.59
N LYS A 239 -54.27 -2.62 -20.73
CA LYS A 239 -55.61 -2.30 -20.20
C LYS A 239 -56.59 -1.90 -21.32
N SER A 240 -56.17 -1.05 -22.26
CA SER A 240 -57.06 -0.64 -23.36
C SER A 240 -57.34 -1.76 -24.36
N SER A 241 -56.40 -2.71 -24.56
CA SER A 241 -56.63 -3.87 -25.42
C SER A 241 -57.68 -4.85 -24.86
N ILE A 242 -57.85 -4.92 -23.55
CA ILE A 242 -58.86 -5.78 -22.91
C ILE A 242 -60.26 -5.19 -23.10
N GLU A 243 -60.42 -3.87 -22.96
CA GLU A 243 -61.72 -3.18 -23.13
C GLU A 243 -62.26 -3.27 -24.57
N VAL A 244 -61.39 -3.30 -25.59
CA VAL A 244 -61.83 -3.42 -26.99
C VAL A 244 -62.38 -4.81 -27.32
N ASN A 245 -61.92 -5.87 -26.65
CA ASN A 245 -62.36 -7.25 -26.92
C ASN A 245 -63.63 -7.64 -26.15
N SER A 246 -63.93 -7.00 -25.01
CA SER A 246 -65.14 -7.29 -24.23
C SER A 246 -66.44 -6.69 -24.82
N GLY A 247 -66.33 -5.81 -25.83
CA GLY A 247 -67.48 -5.15 -26.48
C GLY A 247 -68.01 -5.82 -27.75
N ASN A 248 -67.37 -6.88 -28.27
CA ASN A 248 -67.70 -7.48 -29.58
C ASN A 248 -68.25 -8.92 -29.50
N SER A 249 -68.61 -9.41 -28.31
CA SER A 249 -69.11 -10.79 -28.12
C SER A 249 -70.60 -11.00 -28.41
N ASP A 250 -71.36 -9.96 -28.76
CA ASP A 250 -72.76 -10.07 -29.14
C ASP A 250 -72.94 -9.83 -30.64
N SER A 251 -72.53 -10.79 -31.46
CA SER A 251 -72.90 -10.83 -32.88
C SER A 251 -72.98 -12.28 -33.35
N ASP A 252 -74.21 -12.75 -33.45
CA ASP A 252 -74.65 -13.94 -34.16
C ASP A 252 -73.76 -14.29 -35.37
N SER A 253 -73.30 -15.55 -35.45
CA SER A 253 -73.60 -16.32 -36.66
C SER A 253 -73.35 -17.81 -36.48
N SER A 254 -74.43 -18.52 -36.75
CA SER A 254 -74.54 -19.89 -37.22
C SER A 254 -73.34 -20.42 -38.03
N GLU A 255 -72.94 -21.64 -37.70
CA GLU A 255 -72.59 -22.72 -38.63
C GLU A 255 -71.97 -22.34 -39.98
N ASP A 256 -70.67 -22.64 -40.18
CA ASP A 256 -70.29 -23.32 -41.42
C ASP A 256 -69.08 -24.25 -41.23
N LYS A 257 -69.32 -25.53 -41.52
CA LYS A 257 -68.36 -26.64 -41.50
C LYS A 257 -67.65 -26.69 -42.85
N SER A 258 -66.51 -26.01 -43.00
CA SER A 258 -65.62 -26.26 -44.15
C SER A 258 -64.24 -26.77 -43.73
N ARG A 259 -64.19 -28.10 -43.62
CA ARG A 259 -62.96 -28.92 -43.59
C ARG A 259 -62.14 -28.66 -44.86
N ARG A 260 -61.01 -27.96 -44.78
CA ARG A 260 -59.93 -28.04 -45.78
C ARG A 260 -58.72 -28.76 -45.20
N ARG A 261 -58.58 -30.02 -45.61
CA ARG A 261 -57.36 -30.84 -45.45
C ARG A 261 -56.24 -30.20 -46.28
N VAL A 262 -55.19 -29.73 -45.61
CA VAL A 262 -53.93 -29.38 -46.27
C VAL A 262 -53.03 -30.62 -46.26
N ARG A 263 -52.75 -31.17 -47.45
CA ARG A 263 -51.78 -32.25 -47.66
C ARG A 263 -50.37 -31.68 -47.55
N VAL A 264 -49.59 -32.20 -46.60
CA VAL A 264 -48.14 -32.08 -46.58
C VAL A 264 -47.58 -33.02 -47.65
N ARG A 265 -46.92 -32.48 -48.67
CA ARG A 265 -46.05 -33.26 -49.56
C ARG A 265 -44.65 -33.30 -48.96
N ARG A 266 -44.12 -34.51 -48.85
CA ARG A 266 -42.69 -34.78 -48.58
C ARG A 266 -41.85 -34.40 -49.80
#